data_AF-A7T5L2-F1
#
_entry.id   AF-A7T5L2-F1
#
_cell.length_a   1.000
_cell.length_b   1.000
_cell.length_c   1.000
_cell.angle_alpha   90.00
_cell.angle_beta   90.00
_cell.angle_gamma   90.00
#
_symmetry.space_group_name_H-M   'P 1'
#
loop_
_entity.id
_entity.type
_entity.pdbx_description
1 polymer ?
#
loop_
_entity_poly.entity_id
_entity_poly.type
_entity_poly.pdbx_seq_one_letter_code
_entity_poly.pdbx_strand_id
1 'polypeptide(L)'
;GYIGVVCPSLVAGYIGVVCPSLVAGYIGVVCPSLVAGYIGVVCPSLVAGYIGVVCPSLVAGYIGVVCPSLVAGYIGVVCPSLVAGYIGVVCPSLVAGYIGVVCPSLVAGYIGVVCPSLVAGYIGVVCPSREAGYIAVVYL
;
A
#
# COMPACT_ATOMS: atom_id res chain seq x y z
N GLY A 1 23.75 -16.14 17.10
CA GLY A 1 23.81 -15.79 15.67
C GLY A 1 22.45 -15.32 15.23
N TYR A 2 22.27 -14.24 14.49
CA TYR A 2 23.25 -13.25 14.03
C TYR A 2 22.61 -11.84 14.09
N ILE A 3 23.35 -10.96 14.75
CA ILE A 3 23.60 -9.55 14.43
C ILE A 3 22.37 -8.64 14.42
N GLY A 4 21.99 -8.15 15.60
CA GLY A 4 21.32 -6.86 15.66
C GLY A 4 22.36 -5.76 15.42
N VAL A 5 22.14 -4.88 14.44
CA VAL A 5 23.03 -3.72 14.21
C VAL A 5 22.36 -2.49 14.80
N VAL A 6 23.00 -1.87 15.79
CA VAL A 6 22.58 -0.59 16.38
C VAL A 6 23.63 0.46 16.06
N CYS A 7 23.29 1.41 15.19
CA CYS A 7 24.20 2.45 14.72
C CYS A 7 23.44 3.78 14.51
N PRO A 8 24.12 4.94 14.57
CA PRO A 8 23.49 6.23 14.31
C PRO A 8 23.08 6.42 12.84
N SER A 9 23.81 5.80 11.91
CA SER A 9 23.44 5.72 10.49
C SER A 9 24.02 4.45 9.89
N LEU A 10 23.35 3.90 8.88
CA LEU A 10 23.81 2.73 8.16
C LEU A 10 23.40 2.82 6.70
N VAL A 11 24.29 2.41 5.80
CA VAL A 11 23.98 2.34 4.37
C VAL A 11 23.17 1.08 4.07
N ALA A 12 23.62 -0.07 4.56
CA ALA A 12 22.94 -1.34 4.35
C ALA A 12 22.96 -2.19 5.62
N GLY A 13 21.82 -2.74 5.99
CA GLY A 13 21.70 -3.67 7.11
C GLY A 13 20.86 -4.89 6.73
N TYR A 14 21.37 -6.07 7.06
CA TYR A 14 20.81 -7.33 6.56
C TYR A 14 19.73 -7.92 7.47
N ILE A 15 20.00 -8.04 8.77
CA ILE A 15 19.08 -8.66 9.74
C ILE A 15 19.02 -7.77 10.99
N GLY A 16 17.84 -7.55 11.56
CA GLY A 16 17.67 -6.99 12.91
C GLY A 16 18.27 -5.59 13.07
N VAL A 17 17.93 -4.66 12.19
CA VAL A 17 18.57 -3.34 12.14
C VAL A 17 17.75 -2.32 12.94
N VAL A 18 18.41 -1.62 13.87
CA VAL A 18 17.83 -0.50 14.60
C VAL A 18 18.73 0.72 14.48
N CYS A 19 18.29 1.73 13.73
CA CYS A 19 19.07 2.96 13.55
C CYS A 19 18.16 4.15 13.23
N PRO A 20 18.58 5.40 13.52
CA PRO A 20 17.84 6.61 13.15
C PRO A 20 17.55 6.77 11.64
N SER A 21 18.51 6.36 10.80
CA SER A 21 18.43 6.45 9.35
C SER A 21 19.09 5.24 8.69
N LEU A 22 18.42 4.67 7.69
CA LEU A 22 18.91 3.53 6.91
C LEU A 22 18.60 3.74 5.44
N VAL A 23 19.57 3.45 4.57
CA VAL A 23 19.31 3.47 3.12
C VAL A 23 18.64 2.16 2.70
N ALA A 24 19.23 1.00 3.03
CA ALA A 24 18.68 -0.30 2.66
C ALA A 24 18.63 -1.26 3.85
N GLY A 25 17.46 -1.84 4.12
CA GLY A 25 17.25 -2.83 5.18
C GLY A 25 16.56 -4.08 4.65
N TYR A 26 17.13 -5.26 4.90
CA TYR A 26 16.60 -6.50 4.32
C TYR A 26 15.57 -7.20 5.19
N ILE A 27 15.90 -7.58 6.43
CA ILE A 27 15.01 -8.37 7.29
C ILE A 27 14.91 -7.75 8.68
N GLY A 28 13.69 -7.46 9.13
CA GLY A 28 13.43 -7.01 10.50
C GLY A 28 14.08 -5.66 10.79
N VAL A 29 13.51 -4.60 10.23
CA VAL A 29 14.08 -3.25 10.27
C VAL A 29 13.18 -2.32 11.07
N VAL A 30 13.75 -1.64 12.06
CA VAL A 30 13.06 -0.60 12.84
C VAL A 30 13.88 0.68 12.80
N CYS A 31 13.37 1.69 12.10
CA CYS A 31 14.05 2.98 12.00
C CYS A 31 13.06 4.13 11.76
N PRO A 32 13.37 5.36 12.20
CA PRO A 32 12.58 6.56 11.88
C PRO A 32 12.44 6.82 10.38
N SER A 33 13.50 6.60 9.61
CA SER A 33 13.56 6.88 8.17
C SER A 33 14.28 5.77 7.42
N LEU A 34 13.63 5.24 6.38
CA LEU A 34 14.15 4.19 5.52
C LEU A 34 13.90 4.51 4.05
N VAL A 35 14.92 4.34 3.21
CA VAL A 35 14.73 4.45 1.76
C VAL A 35 14.14 3.14 1.21
N ALA A 36 14.78 2.00 1.46
CA ALA A 36 14.33 0.71 0.95
C ALA A 36 14.30 -0.37 2.04
N GLY A 37 13.14 -1.00 2.23
CA GLY A 37 12.93 -2.08 3.19
C GLY A 37 12.33 -3.32 2.56
N TYR A 38 12.95 -4.50 2.75
CA TYR A 38 12.49 -5.71 2.06
C TYR A 38 11.45 -6.52 2.84
N ILE A 39 11.78 -7.02 4.05
CA ILE A 39 10.91 -7.95 4.80
C ILE A 39 10.76 -7.47 6.23
N GLY A 40 9.52 -7.28 6.68
CA GLY A 40 9.20 -6.97 8.07
C GLY A 40 9.77 -5.63 8.49
N VAL A 41 9.17 -4.55 7.98
CA VAL A 41 9.67 -3.19 8.13
C VAL A 41 8.69 -2.37 8.96
N VAL A 42 9.19 -1.73 10.01
CA VAL A 42 8.42 -0.79 10.83
C VAL A 42 9.15 0.54 10.89
N CYS A 43 8.58 1.56 10.26
CA CYS A 43 9.17 2.89 10.24
C CYS A 43 8.12 4.00 10.08
N PRO A 44 8.31 5.19 10.66
CA PRO A 44 7.50 6.37 10.39
C PRO A 44 7.41 6.75 8.90
N SER A 45 8.52 6.67 8.18
CA SER A 45 8.62 7.12 6.79
C SER A 45 9.44 6.15 5.95
N LEU A 46 8.83 5.62 4.89
CA LEU A 46 9.44 4.68 3.96
C LEU A 46 9.24 5.13 2.51
N VAL A 47 10.30 5.07 1.70
CA VAL A 47 10.16 5.29 0.26
C VAL A 47 9.67 4.01 -0.42
N ALA A 48 10.37 2.88 -0.25
CA ALA A 48 10.00 1.62 -0.88
C ALA A 48 10.00 0.45 0.12
N GLY A 49 8.87 -0.25 0.22
CA GLY A 49 8.68 -1.40 1.10
C GLY A 49 8.18 -2.63 0.34
N TYR A 50 8.83 -3.78 0.48
CA TYR A 50 8.48 -4.96 -0.31
C TYR A 50 7.46 -5.89 0.36
N ILE A 51 7.75 -6.45 1.54
CA ILE A 51 6.93 -7.50 2.16
C ILE A 51 6.70 -7.16 3.64
N GLY A 52 5.43 -7.09 4.05
CA GLY A 52 5.07 -6.93 5.47
C GLY A 52 5.55 -5.60 6.01
N VAL A 53 4.94 -4.52 5.53
CA VAL A 53 5.36 -3.15 5.80
C VAL A 53 4.31 -2.45 6.64
N VAL A 54 4.73 -1.86 7.76
CA VAL A 54 3.88 -1.04 8.63
C VAL A 54 4.52 0.33 8.81
N CYS A 55 3.87 1.36 8.28
CA CYS A 55 4.39 2.73 8.37
C CYS A 55 3.28 3.77 8.25
N PRO A 56 3.37 4.93 8.91
CA PRO A 56 2.51 6.10 8.70
C PRO A 56 2.45 6.56 7.23
N SER A 57 3.61 6.68 6.57
CA SER A 57 3.72 7.19 5.21
C SER A 57 4.65 6.32 4.36
N LEU A 58 4.12 5.87 3.22
CA LEU A 58 4.83 5.05 2.24
C LEU A 58 4.64 5.60 0.83
N VAL A 59 5.72 5.66 0.06
CA VAL A 59 5.61 5.98 -1.37
C VAL A 59 5.23 4.74 -2.17
N ALA A 60 5.97 3.64 -2.06
CA ALA A 60 5.71 2.42 -2.81
C ALA A 60 5.74 1.18 -1.92
N GLY A 61 4.64 0.42 -1.90
CA GLY A 61 4.49 -0.81 -1.12
C GLY A 61 4.08 -1.99 -1.99
N TYR A 62 4.80 -3.12 -1.92
CA TYR A 62 4.54 -4.26 -2.80
C TYR A 62 3.55 -5.29 -2.24
N ILE A 63 3.82 -5.91 -1.09
CA ILE A 63 3.04 -7.04 -0.58
C ILE A 63 2.76 -6.85 0.91
N GLY A 64 1.48 -6.90 1.29
CA GLY A 64 1.07 -6.88 2.70
C GLY A 64 1.46 -5.57 3.36
N VAL A 65 0.81 -4.49 2.95
CA VAL A 65 1.13 -3.13 3.35
C VAL A 65 0.01 -2.56 4.21
N VAL A 66 0.36 -2.05 5.38
CA VAL A 66 -0.56 -1.34 6.27
C VAL A 66 -0.01 0.04 6.57
N CYS A 67 -0.70 1.08 6.08
CA CYS A 67 -0.27 2.45 6.26
C CYS A 67 -1.43 3.45 6.18
N PRO A 68 -1.44 4.55 6.95
CA PRO A 68 -2.35 5.68 6.80
C PRO A 68 -2.40 6.27 5.38
N SER A 69 -1.22 6.51 4.79
CA SER A 69 -1.09 7.16 3.49
C SER A 69 -0.10 6.41 2.59
N LEU A 70 -0.57 6.00 1.41
CA LEU A 70 0.22 5.31 0.40
C LEU A 70 0.06 5.96 -0.97
N VAL A 71 1.17 6.14 -1.69
CA VAL A 71 1.09 6.58 -3.09
C VAL A 71 0.80 5.39 -4.00
N ALA A 72 1.60 4.33 -3.96
CA ALA A 72 1.43 3.14 -4.80
C ALA A 72 1.49 1.84 -4.00
N GLY A 73 0.45 1.02 -4.10
CA GLY A 73 0.34 -0.26 -3.41
C GLY A 73 0.02 -1.41 -4.38
N TYR A 74 0.80 -2.49 -4.37
CA TYR A 74 0.62 -3.58 -5.35
C TYR A 74 -0.33 -4.68 -4.89
N ILE A 75 -0.04 -5.40 -3.80
CA ILE A 75 -0.77 -6.61 -3.40
C ILE A 75 -1.11 -6.55 -1.91
N GLY A 76 -2.39 -6.69 -1.56
CA GLY A 76 -2.84 -6.82 -0.18
C GLY A 76 -2.55 -5.55 0.61
N VAL A 77 -3.25 -4.48 0.25
CA VAL A 77 -3.00 -3.13 0.79
C VAL A 77 -4.18 -2.69 1.63
N VAL A 78 -3.90 -2.25 2.86
CA VAL A 78 -4.90 -1.67 3.75
C VAL A 78 -4.45 -0.28 4.17
N CYS A 79 -5.21 0.74 3.74
CA CYS A 79 -4.85 2.13 4.01
C CYS A 79 -6.07 3.08 3.96
N PRO A 80 -6.15 4.10 4.82
CA PRO A 80 -7.11 5.19 4.73
C PRO A 80 -7.13 5.91 3.36
N SER A 81 -5.94 6.25 2.85
CA SER A 81 -5.78 7.01 1.60
C SER A 81 -4.75 6.37 0.69
N LEU A 82 -5.16 6.07 -0.55
CA LEU A 82 -4.29 5.49 -1.57
C LEU A 82 -4.46 6.21 -2.91
N VAL A 83 -3.35 6.50 -3.58
CA VAL A 83 -3.41 7.04 -4.95
C VAL A 83 -3.59 5.90 -5.95
N ALA A 84 -2.74 4.88 -5.95
CA ALA A 84 -2.83 3.76 -6.89
C ALA A 84 -2.71 2.41 -6.19
N GLY A 85 -3.73 1.56 -6.37
CA GLY A 85 -3.80 0.22 -5.79
C GLY A 85 -4.01 -0.86 -6.86
N TYR A 86 -3.18 -1.90 -6.90
CA TYR A 86 -3.26 -2.91 -7.97
C TYR A 86 -4.15 -4.11 -7.63
N ILE A 87 -3.87 -4.88 -6.57
CA ILE A 87 -4.53 -6.15 -6.29
C ILE A 87 -4.90 -6.24 -4.80
N GLY A 88 -6.18 -6.49 -4.52
CA GLY A 88 -6.65 -6.76 -3.15
C GLY A 88 -6.45 -5.54 -2.26
N VAL A 89 -7.20 -4.48 -2.54
CA VAL A 89 -7.04 -3.17 -1.90
C VAL A 89 -8.27 -2.87 -1.06
N VAL A 90 -8.05 -2.48 0.18
CA VAL A 90 -9.11 -2.02 1.09
C VAL A 90 -8.76 -0.63 1.61
N CYS A 91 -9.56 0.35 1.23
CA CYS A 91 -9.30 1.75 1.59
C CYS A 91 -10.56 2.63 1.56
N PRO A 92 -10.77 3.54 2.52
CA PRO A 92 -11.78 4.59 2.48
C PRO A 92 -11.78 5.43 1.19
N SER A 93 -10.60 5.83 0.72
CA SER A 93 -10.44 6.69 -0.45
C SER A 93 -9.34 6.19 -1.38
N LEU A 94 -9.68 6.04 -2.65
CA LEU A 94 -8.77 5.59 -3.70
C LEU A 94 -8.92 6.41 -4.97
N VAL A 95 -7.80 6.79 -5.58
CA VAL A 95 -7.84 7.43 -6.91
C VAL A 95 -7.94 6.36 -7.99
N ALA A 96 -7.02 5.40 -8.05
CA ALA A 96 -7.02 4.35 -9.08
C ALA A 96 -6.87 2.95 -8.46
N GLY A 97 -7.82 2.06 -8.76
CA GLY A 97 -7.86 0.68 -8.28
C GLY A 97 -8.00 -0.33 -9.41
N TYR A 98 -7.11 -1.31 -9.51
CA TYR A 98 -7.12 -2.27 -10.63
C TYR A 98 -7.96 -3.52 -10.39
N ILE A 99 -7.63 -4.38 -9.42
CA ILE A 99 -8.24 -5.70 -9.24
C ILE A 99 -8.64 -5.92 -7.78
N GLY A 100 -9.89 -6.26 -7.53
CA GLY A 100 -10.35 -6.65 -6.19
C GLY A 100 -10.24 -5.50 -5.19
N VAL A 101 -11.01 -4.44 -5.45
CA VAL A 101 -10.95 -3.19 -4.68
C VAL A 101 -12.23 -3.02 -3.89
N VAL A 102 -12.08 -2.71 -2.60
CA VAL A 102 -13.20 -2.38 -1.72
C VAL A 102 -12.95 -1.01 -1.09
N CYS A 103 -13.80 -0.05 -1.45
CA CYS A 103 -13.65 1.33 -0.98
C CYS A 103 -15.00 2.08 -0.98
N PRO A 104 -15.27 2.98 -0.03
CA PRO A 104 -16.37 3.94 -0.07
C PRO A 104 -16.35 4.88 -1.29
N SER A 105 -15.18 5.40 -1.64
CA SER A 105 -15.00 6.38 -2.71
C SER A 105 -13.83 6.01 -3.64
N LEU A 106 -14.11 5.91 -4.94
CA LEU A 106 -13.14 5.59 -5.97
C LEU A 106 -13.29 6.50 -7.20
N VAL A 107 -12.17 7.01 -7.72
CA VAL A 107 -12.19 7.74 -8.99
C VAL A 107 -12.20 6.77 -10.18
N ALA A 108 -11.25 5.84 -10.26
CA ALA A 108 -11.14 4.90 -11.38
C ALA A 108 -10.95 3.46 -10.89
N GLY A 109 -11.86 2.57 -11.26
CA GLY A 109 -11.82 1.15 -10.92
C GLY A 109 -11.80 0.22 -12.14
N TYR A 110 -10.97 -0.82 -12.19
CA TYR A 110 -10.92 -1.70 -13.37
C TYR A 110 -11.73 -3.00 -13.22
N ILE A 111 -11.34 -3.92 -12.35
CA ILE A 111 -11.89 -5.28 -12.26
C ILE A 111 -12.29 -5.61 -10.82
N GLY A 112 -13.54 -6.06 -10.61
CA GLY A 112 -13.96 -6.58 -9.30
C GLY A 112 -13.93 -5.50 -8.22
N VAL A 113 -14.68 -4.41 -8.44
CA VAL A 113 -14.70 -3.25 -7.55
C VAL A 113 -16.03 -3.19 -6.82
N VAL A 114 -15.98 -2.99 -5.51
CA VAL A 114 -17.15 -2.71 -4.68
C VAL A 114 -17.00 -1.31 -4.11
N CYS A 115 -17.84 -0.38 -4.58
CA CYS A 115 -17.74 1.03 -4.20
C CYS A 115 -19.07 1.78 -4.23
N PRO A 116 -19.54 2.37 -3.11
CA PRO A 116 -20.71 3.25 -3.09
C PRO A 116 -20.63 4.40 -4.10
N SER A 117 -19.51 5.13 -4.13
CA SER A 117 -19.30 6.29 -4.99
C SER A 117 -18.16 6.03 -5.98
N LEU A 118 -18.49 5.87 -7.26
CA LEU A 118 -17.52 5.60 -8.33
C LEU A 118 -17.68 6.56 -9.50
N VAL A 119 -16.59 7.21 -9.89
CA VAL A 119 -16.59 8.10 -11.07
C VAL A 119 -16.49 7.30 -12.36
N ALA A 120 -15.50 6.42 -12.50
CA ALA A 120 -15.29 5.59 -13.69
C ALA A 120 -14.97 4.15 -13.31
N GLY A 121 -15.57 3.21 -14.04
CA GLY A 121 -15.36 1.78 -13.81
C GLY A 121 -15.43 0.96 -15.09
N TYR A 122 -14.81 -0.23 -15.08
CA TYR A 122 -14.83 -1.12 -16.24
C TYR A 122 -15.62 -2.42 -15.96
N ILE A 123 -15.02 -3.45 -15.38
CA ILE A 123 -15.54 -4.83 -15.34
C ILE A 123 -15.91 -5.24 -13.91
N GLY A 124 -17.11 -5.80 -13.71
CA GLY A 124 -17.49 -6.42 -12.43
C GLY A 124 -17.51 -5.40 -11.29
N VAL A 125 -18.23 -4.31 -11.53
CA VAL A 125 -18.32 -3.16 -10.62
C VAL A 125 -19.69 -3.17 -9.92
N VAL A 126 -19.67 -3.08 -8.59
CA VAL A 126 -20.86 -2.96 -7.75
C VAL A 126 -20.90 -1.55 -7.14
N CYS A 127 -21.77 -0.68 -7.68
CA CYS A 127 -21.93 0.71 -7.24
C CYS A 127 -23.40 1.16 -7.29
N PRO A 128 -24.02 1.53 -6.17
CA PRO A 128 -25.39 2.07 -6.12
C PRO A 128 -25.52 3.50 -6.70
N SER A 129 -24.47 4.31 -6.66
CA SER A 129 -24.46 5.67 -7.24
C SER A 129 -23.30 5.85 -8.22
N ARG A 130 -23.60 6.02 -9.51
CA ARG A 130 -22.60 6.14 -10.57
C ARG A 130 -22.92 7.28 -11.53
N GLU A 131 -21.92 8.12 -11.85
CA GLU A 131 -22.07 9.23 -12.80
C GLU A 131 -21.64 8.90 -14.24
N ALA A 132 -20.74 7.92 -14.48
CA ALA A 132 -20.43 7.43 -15.83
C ALA A 132 -19.72 6.05 -15.85
N GLY A 133 -19.97 5.23 -16.87
CA GLY A 133 -19.02 4.18 -17.28
C GLY A 133 -19.57 3.04 -18.14
N TYR A 134 -18.66 2.34 -18.80
CA TYR A 134 -18.93 1.32 -19.82
C TYR A 134 -18.91 -0.11 -19.25
N ILE A 135 -20.06 -0.80 -19.39
CA ILE A 135 -20.31 -2.26 -19.44
C ILE A 135 -20.34 -3.07 -18.10
N ALA A 136 -21.30 -4.01 -18.07
CA ALA A 136 -21.55 -5.10 -17.11
C ALA A 136 -21.68 -4.69 -15.62
N VAL A 137 -22.78 -3.99 -15.32
CA VAL A 137 -23.26 -3.86 -13.94
C VAL A 137 -24.00 -5.14 -13.57
N VAL A 138 -23.47 -5.87 -12.57
CA VAL A 138 -24.27 -6.84 -11.84
C VAL A 138 -24.95 -6.05 -10.73
N TYR A 139 -26.23 -5.74 -10.93
CA TYR A 139 -27.08 -5.27 -9.84
C TYR A 139 -27.42 -6.49 -8.97
N LEU A 140 -27.07 -6.43 -7.69
CA LEU A 140 -27.76 -7.17 -6.63
C LEU A 140 -28.60 -6.18 -5.85
#